data_AF-A1SD46-F1
#
_entry.id   AF-A1SD46-F1
#
_cell.length_a   1.000
_cell.length_b   1.000
_cell.length_c   1.000
_cell.angle_alpha   90.00
_cell.angle_beta   90.00
_cell.angle_gamma   90.00
#
_symmetry.space_group_name_H-M   'P 1'
#
loop_
_entity.id
_entity.type
_entity.pdbx_description
1 polymer ?
#
loop_
_entity_poly.entity_id
_entity_poly.type
_entity_poly.pdbx_seq_one_letter_code
_entity_poly.pdbx_strand_id
1 'polypeptide(L)'
;MTITTTGMSVALQGLRQALYSLSEPGVSLGSWRWSVRQQMAGVRDALLAEAEYADEGWLAARTGSVLRERTALLGRLSALGTPVLESDDVDAVCTELDRLLVDLGRHAQRLHDLAYDEVELELGGSE
;
A
#
# COMPACT_ATOMS: atom_id res chain seq x y z
N MET A 1 2.39 -0.76 -16.22
CA MET A 1 2.89 -0.55 -14.84
C MET A 1 2.54 0.82 -14.25
N THR A 2 2.49 1.90 -15.03
CA THR A 2 2.08 3.23 -14.56
C THR A 2 0.69 3.27 -13.91
N ILE A 3 -0.29 2.53 -14.43
CA ILE A 3 -1.67 2.51 -13.88
C ILE A 3 -1.73 1.92 -12.46
N THR A 4 -0.98 0.85 -12.17
CA THR A 4 -0.93 0.23 -10.82
C THR A 4 -0.17 1.10 -9.83
N THR A 5 0.93 1.74 -10.23
CA THR A 5 1.65 2.71 -9.38
C THR A 5 0.77 3.92 -9.04
N THR A 6 -0.01 4.42 -10.00
CA THR A 6 -0.97 5.49 -9.74
C THR A 6 -2.08 5.05 -8.79
N GLY A 7 -2.66 3.85 -8.99
CA GLY A 7 -3.69 3.29 -8.11
C GLY A 7 -3.21 3.09 -6.66
N MET A 8 -2.01 2.55 -6.49
CA MET A 8 -1.37 2.41 -5.18
C MET A 8 -1.13 3.77 -4.51
N SER A 9 -0.60 4.75 -5.25
CA SER A 9 -0.32 6.09 -4.70
C SER A 9 -1.59 6.78 -4.20
N VAL A 10 -2.69 6.68 -4.95
CA VAL A 10 -4.00 7.20 -4.54
C VAL A 10 -4.50 6.50 -3.28
N ALA A 11 -4.41 5.17 -3.21
CA ALA A 11 -4.83 4.40 -2.05
C ALA A 11 -4.02 4.75 -0.78
N LEU A 12 -2.70 4.90 -0.91
CA LEU A 12 -1.83 5.30 0.21
C LEU A 12 -2.12 6.73 0.67
N GLN A 13 -2.37 7.65 -0.26
CA GLN A 13 -2.77 9.01 0.07
C GLN A 13 -4.12 9.04 0.81
N GLY A 14 -5.10 8.26 0.34
CA GLY A 14 -6.40 8.14 0.99
C GLY A 14 -6.30 7.61 2.42
N LEU A 15 -5.51 6.55 2.64
CA LEU A 15 -5.28 6.01 3.98
C LEU A 15 -4.56 7.02 4.88
N ARG A 16 -3.54 7.71 4.38
CA ARG A 16 -2.84 8.76 5.14
C ARG A 16 -3.79 9.89 5.56
N GLN A 17 -4.63 10.36 4.66
CA GLN A 17 -5.62 11.40 4.97
C GLN A 17 -6.62 10.93 6.03
N ALA A 18 -7.10 9.70 5.93
CA ALA A 18 -8.01 9.12 6.92
C ALA A 18 -7.36 8.97 8.30
N LEU A 19 -6.06 8.65 8.38
CA LEU A 19 -5.35 8.60 9.66
C LEU A 19 -5.28 9.96 10.33
N TYR A 20 -4.88 10.99 9.58
CA TYR A 20 -4.68 12.32 10.15
C TYR A 20 -5.98 13.11 10.40
N SER A 21 -7.13 12.65 9.87
CA SER A 21 -8.42 13.30 10.12
C SER A 21 -8.89 13.15 11.57
N LEU A 22 -8.33 12.23 12.37
CA LEU A 22 -8.66 12.12 13.80
C LEU A 22 -8.36 13.41 14.58
N SER A 23 -7.37 14.18 14.13
CA SER A 23 -6.97 15.45 14.73
C SER A 23 -7.91 16.61 14.37
N GLU A 24 -8.84 16.41 13.42
CA GLU A 24 -9.75 17.46 12.97
C GLU A 24 -10.92 17.66 13.94
N PRO A 25 -11.31 18.92 14.22
CA PRO A 25 -12.46 19.21 15.08
C PRO A 25 -13.76 18.60 14.53
N GLY A 26 -14.48 17.87 15.40
CA GLY A 26 -15.81 17.33 15.07
C GLY A 26 -15.82 15.93 14.46
N VAL A 27 -14.66 15.30 14.26
CA VAL A 27 -14.58 13.90 13.83
C VAL A 27 -14.88 12.98 15.01
N SER A 28 -15.89 12.12 14.87
CA SER A 28 -16.19 11.09 15.87
C SER A 28 -15.29 9.87 15.66
N LEU A 29 -14.89 9.22 16.76
CA LEU A 29 -14.01 8.04 16.71
C LEU A 29 -14.60 6.92 15.84
N GLY A 30 -15.92 6.68 15.92
CA GLY A 30 -16.58 5.68 15.07
C GLY A 30 -16.51 6.01 13.58
N SER A 31 -16.69 7.28 13.21
CA SER A 31 -16.55 7.75 11.82
C SER A 31 -15.11 7.60 11.32
N TRP A 32 -14.13 7.96 12.16
CA TRP A 32 -12.71 7.79 11.86
C TRP A 32 -12.36 6.31 11.62
N ARG A 33 -12.74 5.41 12.53
CA ARG A 33 -12.49 3.96 12.40
C ARG A 33 -13.04 3.40 11.10
N TRP A 34 -14.26 3.79 10.75
CA TRP A 34 -14.89 3.39 9.49
C TRP A 34 -14.14 3.93 8.28
N SER A 35 -13.77 5.21 8.28
CA SER A 35 -13.00 5.84 7.20
C SER A 35 -11.65 5.13 6.98
N VAL A 36 -10.88 4.91 8.05
CA VAL A 36 -9.61 4.17 8.00
C VAL A 36 -9.84 2.76 7.43
N ARG A 37 -10.89 2.06 7.87
CA ARG A 37 -11.18 0.69 7.40
C ARG A 37 -11.49 0.63 5.90
N GLN A 38 -12.19 1.64 5.37
CA GLN A 38 -12.49 1.77 3.95
C GLN A 38 -11.22 2.04 3.15
N GLN A 39 -10.35 2.92 3.63
CA GLN A 39 -9.08 3.19 2.95
C GLN A 39 -8.13 1.99 3.00
N MET A 40 -8.10 1.24 4.10
CA MET A 40 -7.38 -0.04 4.17
C MET A 40 -7.87 -1.05 3.13
N ALA A 41 -9.17 -1.09 2.84
CA ALA A 41 -9.71 -1.93 1.77
C ALA A 41 -9.17 -1.49 0.40
N GLY A 42 -9.13 -0.19 0.12
CA GLY A 42 -8.54 0.33 -1.12
C GLY A 42 -7.05 -0.02 -1.29
N VAL A 43 -6.26 0.06 -0.21
CA VAL A 43 -4.85 -0.38 -0.22
C VAL A 43 -4.73 -1.88 -0.47
N ARG A 44 -5.57 -2.69 0.18
CA ARG A 44 -5.60 -4.15 -0.05
C ARG A 44 -5.90 -4.46 -1.50
N ASP A 45 -6.90 -3.80 -2.08
CA ASP A 45 -7.33 -4.07 -3.44
C ASP A 45 -6.23 -3.65 -4.45
N ALA A 46 -5.52 -2.54 -4.19
CA ALA A 46 -4.34 -2.15 -4.97
C ALA A 46 -3.19 -3.17 -4.88
N LEU A 47 -2.92 -3.72 -3.69
CA LEU A 47 -1.96 -4.81 -3.51
C LEU A 47 -2.43 -6.07 -4.24
N LEU A 48 -3.73 -6.39 -4.22
CA LEU A 48 -4.26 -7.57 -4.91
C LEU A 48 -4.08 -7.47 -6.43
N ALA A 49 -4.43 -6.32 -7.02
CA ALA A 49 -4.26 -6.06 -8.44
C ALA A 49 -2.80 -6.19 -8.91
N GLU A 50 -1.81 -5.86 -8.06
CA GLU A 50 -0.38 -6.04 -8.38
C GLU A 50 -0.03 -7.46 -8.82
N ALA A 51 -0.64 -8.49 -8.22
CA ALA A 51 -0.35 -9.89 -8.55
C ALA A 51 -0.88 -10.29 -9.93
N GLU A 52 -2.01 -9.73 -10.35
CA GLU A 52 -2.61 -10.01 -11.66
C GLU A 52 -1.66 -9.54 -12.78
N TYR A 53 -1.06 -8.36 -12.62
CA TYR A 53 -0.08 -7.83 -13.58
C TYR A 53 1.29 -8.53 -13.52
N ALA A 54 1.65 -9.11 -12.38
CA ALA A 54 2.90 -9.88 -12.25
C ALA A 54 2.84 -11.24 -12.95
N ASP A 55 1.63 -11.81 -13.10
CA ASP A 55 1.39 -13.13 -13.72
C ASP A 55 1.27 -13.04 -15.26
N GLU A 56 0.83 -11.88 -15.79
CA GLU A 56 0.64 -11.65 -17.23
C GLU A 56 1.93 -11.44 -18.04
N GLY A 57 3.10 -11.21 -17.42
CA GLY A 57 4.32 -11.05 -18.20
C GLY A 57 5.62 -10.85 -17.42
N TRP A 58 6.63 -11.60 -17.85
CA TRP A 58 8.05 -11.19 -17.96
C TRP A 58 8.86 -10.96 -16.67
N LEU A 59 8.29 -11.21 -15.48
CA LEU A 59 8.93 -10.89 -14.18
C LEU A 59 9.09 -12.10 -13.23
N ALA A 60 8.75 -13.32 -13.66
CA ALA A 60 8.74 -14.51 -12.81
C ALA A 60 10.08 -14.81 -12.09
N ALA A 61 11.23 -14.46 -12.69
CA ALA A 61 12.57 -14.74 -12.14
C ALA A 61 13.14 -13.66 -11.20
N ARG A 62 12.65 -12.41 -11.25
CA ARG A 62 13.18 -11.25 -10.48
C ARG A 62 12.25 -10.75 -9.38
N THR A 63 11.00 -11.21 -9.35
CA THR A 63 9.95 -10.67 -8.47
C THR A 63 9.75 -11.48 -7.17
N GLY A 64 10.52 -12.55 -6.94
CA GLY A 64 10.32 -13.41 -5.78
C GLY A 64 10.47 -12.70 -4.42
N SER A 65 11.33 -11.69 -4.32
CA SER A 65 11.45 -10.85 -3.11
C SER A 65 10.27 -9.88 -2.98
N VAL A 66 9.89 -9.21 -4.07
CA VAL A 66 8.78 -8.24 -4.13
C VAL A 66 7.43 -8.91 -3.84
N LEU A 67 7.18 -10.10 -4.38
CA LEU A 67 5.97 -10.88 -4.08
C LEU A 67 5.89 -11.28 -2.60
N ARG A 68 7.01 -11.69 -2.00
CA ARG A 68 7.05 -12.01 -0.56
C ARG A 68 6.83 -10.78 0.30
N GLU A 69 7.43 -9.65 -0.06
CA GLU A 69 7.24 -8.36 0.60
C GLU A 69 5.76 -7.93 0.54
N ARG A 70 5.16 -7.98 -0.64
CA ARG A 70 3.72 -7.76 -0.86
C ARG A 70 2.86 -8.68 0.02
N THR A 71 3.13 -9.98 0.06
CA THR A 71 2.39 -10.91 0.92
C THR A 71 2.54 -10.57 2.40
N ALA A 72 3.72 -10.18 2.85
CA ALA A 72 3.95 -9.73 4.22
C ALA A 72 3.16 -8.45 4.54
N LEU A 73 3.13 -7.49 3.62
CA LEU A 73 2.36 -6.24 3.74
C LEU A 73 0.85 -6.52 3.80
N LEU A 74 0.33 -7.41 2.95
CA LEU A 74 -1.06 -7.87 3.00
C LEU A 74 -1.40 -8.52 4.35
N GLY A 75 -0.50 -9.34 4.89
CA GLY A 75 -0.65 -9.96 6.20
C GLY A 75 -0.75 -8.93 7.33
N ARG A 76 0.16 -7.94 7.34
CA ARG A 76 0.16 -6.85 8.32
C ARG A 76 -1.09 -5.97 8.23
N LEU A 77 -1.50 -5.61 7.01
CA LEU A 77 -2.73 -4.86 6.76
C LEU A 77 -3.96 -5.61 7.28
N SER A 78 -4.01 -6.93 7.06
CA SER A 78 -5.11 -7.77 7.53
C SER A 78 -5.13 -7.89 9.05
N ALA A 79 -3.96 -8.01 9.68
CA ALA A 79 -3.83 -8.08 11.15
C ALA A 79 -4.30 -6.80 11.85
N LEU A 80 -4.17 -5.63 11.22
CA LEU A 80 -4.65 -4.36 11.76
C LEU A 80 -6.16 -4.14 11.58
N GLY A 81 -6.85 -4.98 10.79
CA GLY A 81 -8.27 -4.79 10.48
C GLY A 81 -9.20 -4.77 11.69
N THR A 82 -9.02 -5.72 12.62
CA THR A 82 -9.79 -5.77 13.88
C THR A 82 -9.33 -4.71 14.89
N PRO A 83 -8.02 -4.54 15.17
CA PRO A 83 -7.53 -3.47 16.05
C PRO A 83 -8.05 -2.07 15.69
N VAL A 84 -8.17 -1.73 14.40
CA VAL A 84 -8.75 -0.45 13.98
C VAL A 84 -10.18 -0.25 14.49
N LEU A 85 -11.00 -1.29 14.48
CA LEU A 85 -12.40 -1.19 14.86
C LEU A 85 -12.61 -1.25 16.37
N GLU A 86 -11.77 -2.02 17.07
CA GLU A 86 -12.06 -2.48 18.43
C GLU A 86 -11.04 -2.04 19.48
N SER A 87 -9.84 -1.59 19.11
CA SER A 87 -8.80 -1.21 20.09
C SER A 87 -9.19 0.04 20.86
N ASP A 88 -9.14 -0.04 22.19
CA ASP A 88 -9.26 1.11 23.08
C ASP A 88 -8.00 2.00 23.04
N ASP A 89 -6.85 1.42 22.71
CA ASP A 89 -5.60 2.15 22.49
C ASP A 89 -5.52 2.59 21.02
N VAL A 90 -6.10 3.74 20.73
CA VAL A 90 -6.17 4.32 19.38
C VAL A 90 -4.81 4.82 18.92
N ASP A 91 -4.00 5.39 19.82
CA ASP A 91 -2.68 5.93 19.49
C ASP A 91 -1.70 4.84 19.07
N ALA A 92 -1.74 3.67 19.73
CA ALA A 92 -0.96 2.51 19.32
C ALA A 92 -1.36 2.04 17.91
N VAL A 93 -2.66 1.99 17.60
CA VAL A 93 -3.15 1.62 16.27
C VAL A 93 -2.71 2.64 15.20
N CYS A 94 -2.83 3.94 15.48
CA CYS A 94 -2.33 5.00 14.60
C CYS A 94 -0.85 4.82 14.32
N THR A 95 -0.05 4.54 15.34
CA THR A 95 1.40 4.33 15.20
C THR A 95 1.72 3.13 14.30
N GLU A 96 1.03 2.01 14.48
CA GLU A 96 1.22 0.82 13.64
C GLU A 96 0.78 1.04 12.18
N LEU A 97 -0.31 1.79 11.97
CA LEU A 97 -0.75 2.16 10.62
C LEU A 97 0.21 3.12 9.92
N ASP A 98 0.78 4.09 10.64
CA ASP A 98 1.79 5.00 10.08
C ASP A 98 3.06 4.23 9.68
N ARG A 99 3.51 3.29 10.53
CA ARG A 99 4.62 2.38 10.18
C ARG A 99 4.31 1.56 8.94
N LEU A 100 3.11 0.98 8.86
CA LEU A 100 2.68 0.22 7.70
C LEU A 100 2.61 1.10 6.43
N LEU A 101 2.12 2.33 6.53
CA LEU A 101 2.10 3.29 5.40
C LEU A 101 3.50 3.58 4.86
N VAL A 102 4.49 3.74 5.75
CA VAL A 102 5.89 3.95 5.35
C VAL A 102 6.40 2.73 4.58
N ASP A 103 6.15 1.52 5.06
CA ASP A 103 6.60 0.30 4.40
C ASP A 103 5.89 0.06 3.06
N LEU A 104 4.59 0.34 2.97
CA LEU A 104 3.83 0.33 1.72
C LEU A 104 4.36 1.35 0.71
N GLY A 105 4.73 2.56 1.17
CA GLY A 105 5.33 3.58 0.32
C GLY A 105 6.68 3.14 -0.25
N ARG A 106 7.52 2.49 0.57
CA ARG A 106 8.80 1.91 0.11
C ARG A 106 8.60 0.80 -0.92
N HIS A 107 7.62 -0.06 -0.71
CA HIS A 107 7.25 -1.10 -1.68
C HIS A 107 6.80 -0.49 -3.02
N ALA A 108 5.91 0.50 -2.97
CA ALA A 108 5.44 1.21 -4.16
C ALA A 108 6.59 1.91 -4.92
N GLN A 109 7.52 2.54 -4.19
CA GLN A 109 8.70 3.16 -4.78
C GLN A 109 9.59 2.11 -5.46
N ARG A 110 9.87 0.99 -4.79
CA ARG A 110 10.70 -0.07 -5.36
C ARG A 110 10.10 -0.65 -6.65
N LEU A 111 8.78 -0.81 -6.70
CA LEU A 111 8.09 -1.22 -7.92
C LEU A 111 8.26 -0.19 -9.04
N HIS A 112 8.14 1.09 -8.71
CA HIS A 112 8.36 2.17 -9.67
C HIS A 112 9.80 2.17 -10.21
N ASP A 113 10.80 2.06 -9.33
CA ASP A 113 12.21 2.03 -9.70
C ASP A 113 12.51 0.84 -10.62
N LEU A 114 12.01 -0.36 -10.28
CA LEU A 114 12.15 -1.55 -11.12
C LEU A 114 11.53 -1.38 -12.52
N ALA A 115 10.42 -0.64 -12.62
CA ALA A 115 9.79 -0.34 -13.90
C ALA A 115 10.66 0.59 -14.76
N TYR A 116 11.36 1.55 -14.14
CA TYR A 116 12.19 2.53 -14.84
C TYR A 116 13.55 1.96 -15.26
N ASP A 117 14.21 1.19 -14.38
CA ASP A 117 15.49 0.52 -14.69
C ASP A 117 15.39 -0.34 -15.96
N GLU A 118 14.24 -0.98 -16.19
CA GLU A 118 14.00 -1.82 -17.37
C GLU A 118 13.80 -1.00 -18.66
N VAL A 119 13.09 0.13 -18.59
CA VAL A 119 12.92 1.04 -19.75
C VAL A 119 14.25 1.63 -20.18
N GLU A 120 15.12 1.96 -19.23
CA GLU A 120 16.47 2.47 -19.52
C GLU A 120 17.34 1.41 -20.21
N LEU A 121 17.22 0.13 -19.82
CA LEU A 121 17.89 -1.00 -20.47
C LEU A 121 17.38 -1.31 -21.88
N GLU A 122 16.07 -1.20 -22.14
CA GLU A 122 15.50 -1.44 -23.47
C GLU A 122 15.81 -0.30 -24.47
N LEU A 123 15.97 0.94 -23.99
CA LEU A 123 16.30 2.09 -24.83
C LEU A 123 17.82 2.26 -25.07
N GLY A 124 18.68 1.70 -24.21
CA GLY A 124 20.14 1.78 -24.31
C GLY A 124 20.80 0.79 -25.28
N GLY A 125 20.04 -0.09 -25.95
CA GLY A 125 20.54 -1.13 -26.86
C GLY A 125 20.71 -0.70 -28.33
N SER A 126 20.65 0.59 -28.63
CA SER A 126 20.72 1.12 -30.00
C SER A 126 21.99 1.96 -30.23
N GLU A 127 23.18 1.35 -30.14
CA GLU A 127 24.41 1.91 -30.72
C GLU A 127 25.25 0.82 -31.40
#